data_AF-A0A968DXA4-F1
#
_entry.id   AF-A0A968DXA4-F1
#
_cell.length_a   1.000
_cell.length_b   1.000
_cell.length_c   1.000
_cell.angle_alpha   90.00
_cell.angle_beta   90.00
_cell.angle_gamma   90.00
#
_symmetry.space_group_name_H-M   'P 1'
#
loop_
_entity.id
_entity.type
_entity.pdbx_description
1 polymer ?
#
loop_
_entity_poly.entity_id
_entity_poly.type
_entity_poly.pdbx_seq_one_letter_code
_entity_poly.pdbx_strand_id
1 'polypeptide(L)'
;MLWVATYGGGVNKYNKNITFRNYNKVPGNPKSLIDNMIWSILEDRQNRLWIGTNNGLDAFDSHTGEFTHHVHDLQNSHTLSHNVVRTLVEDHRGRIWAG
;
A
#
# COMPACT_ATOMS: atom_id res chain seq x y z
N MET A 1 -10.30 13.31 10.72
CA MET A 1 -11.38 13.16 11.73
C MET A 1 -12.68 12.73 11.07
N LEU A 2 -13.69 12.40 11.87
CA LEU A 2 -14.78 11.46 11.58
C LEU A 2 -16.14 12.10 11.91
N TRP A 3 -17.22 11.81 11.16
CA TRP A 3 -18.58 12.28 11.52
C TRP A 3 -19.22 11.21 12.40
N VAL A 4 -19.69 11.58 13.58
CA VAL A 4 -20.43 10.72 14.50
C VAL A 4 -21.79 11.35 14.75
N ALA A 5 -22.87 10.60 14.56
CA ALA A 5 -24.23 11.03 14.87
C ALA A 5 -24.78 10.23 16.06
N THR A 6 -25.47 10.90 16.98
CA THR A 6 -26.01 10.29 18.21
C THR A 6 -27.49 10.64 18.36
N TYR A 7 -28.28 9.70 18.88
CA TYR A 7 -29.68 9.96 19.17
C TYR A 7 -29.80 10.81 20.46
N GLY A 8 -30.34 12.02 20.34
CA GLY A 8 -30.46 12.99 21.43
C GLY A 8 -29.22 13.84 21.73
N GLY A 9 -28.01 13.37 21.40
CA GLY A 9 -26.74 14.07 21.69
C GLY A 9 -26.13 14.90 20.55
N GLY A 10 -26.77 14.95 19.38
CA GLY A 10 -26.28 15.71 18.21
C GLY A 10 -25.21 15.00 17.37
N VAL A 11 -24.47 15.78 16.56
CA VAL A 11 -23.55 15.32 15.51
C VAL A 11 -22.19 16.01 15.62
N ASN A 12 -21.08 15.28 15.46
CA ASN A 12 -19.71 15.78 15.77
C ASN A 12 -18.63 15.43 14.71
N LYS A 13 -17.82 16.45 14.32
CA LYS A 13 -16.56 16.50 13.51
C LYS A 13 -15.98 17.95 13.64
N TYR A 14 -14.78 18.39 13.25
CA TYR A 14 -13.66 17.91 12.41
C TYR A 14 -12.27 18.28 12.97
N ASN A 15 -11.19 17.81 12.34
CA ASN A 15 -9.81 18.23 12.58
C ASN A 15 -9.12 18.48 11.23
N LYS A 16 -8.61 19.71 11.05
CA LYS A 16 -7.98 20.22 9.82
C LYS A 16 -6.54 19.72 9.56
N ASN A 17 -5.84 19.18 10.55
CA ASN A 17 -4.37 19.01 10.50
C ASN A 17 -3.93 17.70 9.82
N ILE A 18 -4.64 17.22 8.79
CA ILE A 18 -4.20 16.08 7.99
C ILE A 18 -3.55 16.61 6.71
N THR A 19 -2.21 16.62 6.69
CA THR A 19 -1.45 16.90 5.48
C THR A 19 -1.48 15.67 4.59
N PHE A 20 -2.09 15.79 3.41
CA PHE A 20 -2.07 14.71 2.42
C PHE A 20 -0.74 14.74 1.67
N ARG A 21 -0.03 13.60 1.65
CA ARG A 21 1.12 13.39 0.76
C ARG A 21 0.70 12.42 -0.34
N ASN A 22 0.82 12.86 -1.59
CA ASN A 22 0.53 12.04 -2.75
C ASN A 22 1.83 11.37 -3.23
N TYR A 23 1.78 10.06 -3.44
CA TYR A 23 2.83 9.26 -4.04
C TYR A 23 2.30 8.71 -5.36
N ASN A 24 2.94 9.08 -6.47
CA ASN A 24 2.62 8.58 -7.80
C ASN A 24 3.87 7.94 -8.42
N LYS A 25 3.65 7.14 -9.45
CA LYS A 25 4.67 6.75 -10.42
C LYS A 25 5.29 7.99 -11.06
N VAL A 26 6.61 8.10 -10.97
CA VAL A 26 7.40 9.15 -11.63
C VAL A 26 8.26 8.49 -12.70
N PRO A 27 8.04 8.78 -14.00
CA PRO A 27 8.83 8.21 -15.09
C PRO A 27 10.34 8.41 -14.87
N GLY A 28 11.12 7.33 -14.99
CA GLY A 28 12.57 7.35 -14.77
C GLY A 28 13.03 7.28 -13.31
N ASN A 29 12.13 7.28 -12.32
CA ASN A 29 12.48 7.11 -10.90
C ASN A 29 12.11 5.71 -10.40
N PRO A 30 13.07 4.78 -10.25
CA PRO A 30 12.84 3.41 -9.78
C PRO A 30 12.58 3.30 -8.26
N LYS A 31 12.49 4.42 -7.56
CA LYS A 31 12.15 4.52 -6.13
C LYS A 31 10.79 5.21 -5.89
N SER A 32 10.04 5.46 -6.96
CA SER A 32 8.64 5.92 -6.92
C SER A 32 7.71 4.76 -7.21
N LEU A 33 6.46 4.83 -6.74
CA LEU A 33 5.40 3.83 -6.94
C LEU A 33 5.39 3.20 -8.36
N ILE A 34 5.28 1.87 -8.47
CA ILE A 34 5.39 1.17 -9.76
C ILE A 34 4.22 1.44 -10.71
N ASP A 35 3.03 1.68 -10.16
CA ASP A 35 1.79 1.93 -10.89
C ASP A 35 0.80 2.69 -10.01
N ASN A 36 0.07 3.64 -10.59
CA ASN A 36 -0.96 4.41 -9.90
C ASN A 36 -2.27 3.62 -9.74
N MET A 37 -2.44 2.49 -10.44
CA MET A 37 -3.62 1.64 -10.32
C MET A 37 -3.46 0.64 -9.15
N ILE A 38 -3.86 1.11 -7.96
CA ILE A 38 -3.79 0.38 -6.69
C ILE A 38 -5.04 -0.47 -6.48
N TRP A 39 -4.86 -1.73 -6.06
CA TRP A 39 -5.95 -2.62 -5.64
C TRP A 39 -5.99 -2.90 -4.14
N SER A 40 -4.82 -3.03 -3.51
CA SER A 40 -4.71 -3.41 -2.10
C SER A 40 -3.60 -2.66 -1.39
N ILE A 41 -3.79 -2.40 -0.11
CA ILE A 41 -2.81 -1.78 0.79
C ILE A 41 -2.85 -2.55 2.11
N LEU A 42 -1.68 -2.90 2.64
CA LEU A 42 -1.50 -3.62 3.90
C LEU A 42 -0.29 -3.04 4.65
N GLU A 43 -0.50 -2.51 5.84
CA GLU A 43 0.60 -2.22 6.77
C GLU A 43 0.89 -3.49 7.57
N ASP A 44 2.15 -3.96 7.54
CA ASP A 44 2.56 -5.15 8.29
C ASP A 44 2.94 -4.83 9.75
N ARG A 45 3.06 -5.85 10.60
CA ARG A 45 3.49 -5.69 12.01
C ARG A 45 4.90 -5.12 12.20
N GLN A 46 5.66 -4.88 11.13
CA GLN A 46 6.95 -4.19 11.15
C GLN A 46 6.84 -2.73 10.66
N ASN A 47 5.62 -2.21 10.48
CA ASN A 47 5.29 -0.88 9.96
C ASN A 47 5.81 -0.62 8.53
N ARG A 48 5.94 -1.66 7.71
CA ARG A 48 6.16 -1.51 6.26
C ARG A 48 4.81 -1.53 5.55
N LEU A 49 4.66 -0.65 4.57
CA LEU A 49 3.42 -0.54 3.81
C LEU A 49 3.56 -1.30 2.47
N TRP A 50 2.81 -2.38 2.35
CA TRP A 50 2.71 -3.21 1.14
C TRP A 50 1.55 -2.72 0.28
N ILE A 51 1.78 -2.58 -1.02
CA ILE A 51 0.85 -1.94 -1.96
C ILE A 51 0.74 -2.82 -3.21
N GLY A 52 -0.39 -3.50 -3.38
CA GLY A 52 -0.68 -4.34 -4.55
C GLY A 52 -1.25 -3.51 -5.69
N THR A 53 -0.62 -3.60 -6.87
CA THR A 53 -0.94 -2.80 -8.05
C THR A 53 -1.33 -3.67 -9.26
N ASN A 54 -1.59 -3.06 -10.41
CA ASN A 54 -1.73 -3.78 -11.68
C ASN A 54 -0.40 -4.31 -12.27
N ASN A 55 0.75 -3.71 -11.90
CA ASN A 55 2.05 -3.98 -12.52
C ASN A 55 3.13 -4.48 -11.54
N GLY A 56 2.75 -4.86 -10.32
CA GLY A 56 3.63 -5.40 -9.29
C GLY A 56 3.11 -5.19 -7.86
N LEU A 57 3.92 -5.62 -6.90
CA LEU A 57 3.77 -5.35 -5.47
C LEU A 57 4.88 -4.40 -5.03
N ASP A 58 4.50 -3.27 -4.44
CA ASP A 58 5.44 -2.32 -3.85
C ASP A 58 5.55 -2.53 -2.34
N ALA A 59 6.78 -2.44 -1.82
CA ALA A 59 7.05 -2.25 -0.41
C ALA A 59 7.55 -0.81 -0.20
N PHE A 60 6.85 -0.04 0.63
CA PHE A 60 7.20 1.34 0.97
C PHE A 60 7.81 1.42 2.37
N ASP A 61 8.99 2.02 2.46
CA ASP A 61 9.65 2.37 3.72
C ASP A 61 9.32 3.81 4.11
N SER A 62 8.63 3.98 5.24
CA SER A 62 8.21 5.27 5.77
C SER A 62 9.36 6.14 6.28
N HIS A 63 10.54 5.57 6.57
CA HIS A 63 11.72 6.31 7.05
C HIS A 63 12.47 7.00 5.92
N THR A 64 12.70 6.28 4.81
CA THR A 64 13.37 6.82 3.61
C THR A 64 12.40 7.50 2.65
N GLY A 65 11.12 7.08 2.66
CA GLY A 65 10.11 7.53 1.70
C GLY A 65 10.26 6.90 0.32
N GLU A 66 10.94 5.77 0.21
CA GLU A 66 11.27 5.08 -1.04
C GLU A 66 10.43 3.81 -1.23
N PHE A 67 10.21 3.44 -2.49
CA PHE A 67 9.48 2.23 -2.91
C PHE A 67 10.46 1.17 -3.40
N THR A 68 10.24 -0.08 -3.01
CA THR A 68 10.93 -1.26 -3.53
C THR A 68 9.95 -2.11 -4.34
N HIS A 69 10.33 -2.42 -5.58
CA HIS A 69 9.47 -3.12 -6.53
C HIS A 69 9.65 -4.64 -6.49
N HIS A 70 8.54 -5.37 -6.37
CA HIS A 70 8.46 -6.79 -6.63
C HIS A 70 7.57 -7.02 -7.86
N VAL A 71 8.14 -7.58 -8.92
CA VAL A 71 7.48 -7.84 -10.21
C VAL A 71 7.63 -9.30 -10.60
N HIS A 72 6.79 -9.79 -11.50
CA HIS A 72 6.92 -11.09 -12.12
C HIS A 72 8.05 -11.10 -13.17
N ASP A 73 8.96 -12.06 -13.05
CA ASP A 73 10.00 -12.38 -14.03
C ASP A 73 9.84 -13.84 -14.49
N LEU A 74 9.62 -14.02 -15.78
CA LEU A 74 9.47 -15.34 -16.42
C LEU A 74 10.72 -16.22 -16.31
N GLN A 75 11.89 -15.64 -16.06
CA GLN A 75 13.16 -16.35 -15.92
C GLN A 75 13.50 -16.68 -14.44
N ASN A 76 12.73 -16.17 -13.49
CA ASN A 76 13.03 -16.30 -12.05
C ASN A 76 11.78 -16.66 -11.24
N SER A 77 11.65 -17.94 -10.89
CA SER A 77 10.54 -18.49 -10.09
C SER A 77 10.50 -18.04 -8.63
N HIS A 78 11.50 -17.29 -8.14
CA HIS A 78 11.46 -16.64 -6.83
C HIS A 78 10.81 -15.24 -6.86
N THR A 79 10.28 -14.81 -8.01
CA THR A 79 9.53 -13.56 -8.15
C THR A 79 8.02 -13.78 -8.00
N LEU A 80 7.20 -12.72 -8.18
CA LEU A 80 5.74 -12.86 -8.19
C LEU A 80 5.31 -13.84 -9.28
N SER A 81 4.25 -14.61 -9.05
CA SER A 81 3.65 -15.46 -10.10
C SER A 81 2.85 -14.65 -11.13
N HIS A 82 2.45 -13.41 -10.81
CA HIS A 82 1.74 -12.50 -11.69
C HIS A 82 1.88 -11.05 -11.19
N ASN A 83 1.79 -10.06 -12.09
CA ASN A 83 1.98 -8.64 -11.75
C ASN A 83 0.75 -7.97 -11.13
N VAL A 84 -0.46 -8.40 -11.50
CA VAL A 84 -1.69 -7.87 -10.89
C VAL A 84 -1.86 -8.50 -9.50
N VAL A 85 -1.73 -7.70 -8.45
CA VAL A 85 -1.89 -8.10 -7.05
C VAL A 85 -3.12 -7.40 -6.46
N ARG A 86 -4.19 -8.16 -6.25
CA ARG A 86 -5.52 -7.65 -5.85
C ARG A 86 -5.77 -7.73 -4.35
N THR A 87 -5.15 -8.68 -3.65
CA THR A 87 -5.31 -8.86 -2.21
C THR A 87 -3.96 -9.05 -1.53
N LEU A 88 -3.87 -8.55 -0.29
CA LEU A 88 -2.72 -8.68 0.59
C LEU A 88 -3.21 -9.05 1.99
N VAL A 89 -2.60 -10.08 2.59
CA VAL A 89 -2.89 -10.54 3.97
C VAL A 89 -1.59 -10.86 4.69
N GLU A 90 -1.41 -10.35 5.91
CA GLU A 90 -0.36 -10.81 6.82
C GLU A 90 -0.89 -11.99 7.67
N ASP A 91 -0.14 -13.09 7.74
CA ASP A 91 -0.50 -14.22 8.61
C ASP A 91 0.01 -14.07 10.05
N HIS A 92 -0.38 -15.03 10.92
CA HIS A 92 0.02 -15.00 12.33
C HIS A 92 1.55 -15.04 12.56
N ARG A 93 2.34 -15.48 11.57
CA ARG A 93 3.81 -15.56 11.61
C ARG A 93 4.50 -14.35 10.97
N GLY A 94 3.74 -13.34 10.53
CA GLY A 94 4.27 -12.15 9.87
C GLY A 94 4.67 -12.35 8.41
N ARG A 95 4.11 -13.37 7.73
CA ARG A 95 4.33 -13.56 6.28
C ARG A 95 3.23 -12.87 5.50
N ILE A 96 3.61 -12.18 4.44
CA ILE A 96 2.69 -11.52 3.50
C ILE A 96 2.26 -12.51 2.42
N TRP A 97 0.96 -12.63 2.22
CA TRP A 97 0.32 -13.42 1.18
C TRP A 97 -0.31 -12.47 0.16
N ALA A 98 0.06 -12.63 -1.11
CA ALA A 98 -0.46 -11.85 -2.24
C ALA A 98 -1.32 -12.74 -3.15
N GLY A 99 -2.39 -12.18 -3.72
CA GLY A 99 -3.29 -12.86 -4.66
C GLY A 99 -4.11 -11.90 -5.51
#